data_AF-A0AAI9VI62-F1
#
_entry.id   AF-A0AAI9VI62-F1
#
_cell.length_a   1.000
_cell.length_b   1.000
_cell.length_c   1.000
_cell.angle_alpha   90.00
_cell.angle_beta   90.00
_cell.angle_gamma   90.00
#
_symmetry.space_group_name_H-M   'P 1'
#
loop_
_entity.id
_entity.type
_entity.pdbx_description
1 polymer ?
#
loop_
_entity_poly.entity_id
_entity_poly.type
_entity_poly.pdbx_seq_one_letter_code
_entity_poly.pdbx_strand_id
1 'polypeptide(L)'
;MYKRDGNYYIFLTRPPDGQFVLKSSSPWGPYEVKVLADRIALSFTDIYPGGRSPVLAPITWGDDGFPSLVTVNGAWGDYEYPLPRADVPSALRTDEFSGTALRPEWEWNHNPDVSGIEVNNGITLRTVTVTSDLYSARNTLTHRIRGPIGTGTAHLNVANMADGDRVGLATLRDKSSWIGIEREGDVYSIVTVGGLTMNTDWTTNSTGAVVERRPLGDARDVYLRMVADIRPGGPGNTVFSYSVDGQTFETVGASFTLYNNWEFSMGYRYGIFNYATKALGGSVTVSSFTNA
;
A
#
# COMPACT_ATOMS: atom_id res chain seq x y z
N MET A 1 21.21 17.89 -0.38
CA MET A 1 22.44 18.70 -0.57
C MET A 1 23.63 17.83 -0.25
N TYR A 2 24.71 17.93 -1.03
CA TYR A 2 25.87 17.04 -0.97
C TYR A 2 27.16 17.87 -1.01
N LYS A 3 28.25 17.35 -0.45
CA LYS A 3 29.60 17.94 -0.58
C LYS A 3 30.52 16.92 -1.26
N ARG A 4 31.16 17.32 -2.36
CA ARG A 4 32.08 16.48 -3.14
C ARG A 4 33.19 17.35 -3.74
N ASP A 5 34.44 16.93 -3.58
CA ASP A 5 35.63 17.61 -4.14
C ASP A 5 35.63 19.12 -3.91
N GLY A 6 35.37 19.54 -2.65
CA GLY A 6 35.36 20.95 -2.25
C GLY A 6 34.12 21.75 -2.66
N ASN A 7 33.21 21.20 -3.45
CA ASN A 7 31.99 21.86 -3.91
C ASN A 7 30.73 21.31 -3.22
N TYR A 8 29.67 22.12 -3.24
CA TYR A 8 28.33 21.82 -2.73
C TYR A 8 27.36 21.61 -3.89
N TYR A 9 26.55 20.56 -3.80
CA TYR A 9 25.59 20.17 -4.84
C TYR A 9 24.17 20.07 -4.29
N ILE A 10 23.19 20.51 -5.08
CA ILE A 10 21.77 20.30 -4.80
C ILE A 10 21.13 19.66 -6.04
N PHE A 11 20.48 18.51 -5.86
CA PHE A 11 19.70 17.88 -6.90
C PHE A 11 18.25 18.34 -6.73
N LEU A 12 17.67 18.90 -7.79
CA LEU A 12 16.30 19.42 -7.79
C LEU A 12 15.48 18.72 -8.87
N THR A 13 14.21 18.47 -8.59
CA THR A 13 13.26 18.02 -9.61
C THR A 13 12.69 19.22 -10.37
N ARG A 14 12.47 19.06 -11.68
CA ARG A 14 11.51 19.83 -12.47
C ARG A 14 10.26 18.96 -12.59
N PRO A 15 9.24 19.16 -11.75
CA PRO A 15 8.14 18.21 -11.70
C PRO A 15 7.33 18.17 -13.01
N PRO A 16 6.90 16.97 -13.46
CA PRO A 16 7.31 15.64 -13.00
C PRO A 16 8.45 15.03 -13.84
N ASP A 17 8.98 15.74 -14.85
CA ASP A 17 9.68 15.12 -15.98
C ASP A 17 11.15 15.50 -16.14
N GLY A 18 11.76 16.23 -15.20
CA GLY A 18 13.18 16.60 -15.30
C GLY A 18 13.90 16.65 -13.96
N GLN A 19 15.22 16.67 -14.05
CA GLN A 19 16.10 16.82 -12.88
C GLN A 19 17.25 17.78 -13.20
N PHE A 20 17.51 18.70 -12.29
CA PHE A 20 18.64 19.63 -12.33
C PHE A 20 19.67 19.26 -11.27
N VAL A 21 20.93 19.61 -11.55
CA VAL A 21 22.00 19.67 -10.54
C VAL A 21 22.47 21.10 -10.43
N LEU A 22 22.51 21.59 -9.20
CA LEU A 22 23.07 22.86 -8.80
C LEU A 22 24.46 22.61 -8.19
N LYS A 23 25.44 23.47 -8.48
CA LYS A 23 26.81 23.40 -7.95
C LYS A 23 27.28 24.76 -7.44
N SER A 24 27.96 24.81 -6.28
CA SER A 24 28.60 26.01 -5.74
C SER A 24 29.84 25.69 -4.90
N SER A 25 30.80 26.60 -4.82
CA SER A 25 31.93 26.50 -3.87
C SER A 25 31.56 26.89 -2.44
N SER A 26 30.40 27.52 -2.25
CA SER A 26 29.85 27.93 -0.96
C SER A 26 28.51 27.22 -0.73
N PRO A 27 28.19 26.76 0.49
CA PRO A 27 26.87 26.20 0.75
C PRO A 27 25.75 27.25 0.58
N TRP A 28 26.11 28.54 0.60
CA TRP A 28 25.20 29.68 0.45
C TRP A 28 25.01 30.13 -1.01
N GLY A 29 25.72 29.53 -1.96
CA GLY A 29 25.66 29.94 -3.36
C GLY A 29 26.57 31.13 -3.70
N PRO A 30 26.38 31.76 -4.89
CA PRO A 30 25.37 31.40 -5.88
C PRO A 30 25.62 30.01 -6.48
N TYR A 31 24.56 29.39 -7.02
CA TYR A 31 24.62 28.07 -7.64
C TYR A 31 24.57 28.17 -9.16
N GLU A 32 25.51 27.51 -9.83
CA GLU A 32 25.42 27.21 -11.26
C GLU A 32 24.49 25.99 -11.45
N VAL A 33 23.64 26.01 -12.48
CA VAL A 33 22.59 25.00 -12.71
C VAL A 33 22.83 24.28 -14.03
N LYS A 34 22.74 22.95 -14.04
CA LYS A 34 22.70 22.12 -15.26
C LYS A 34 21.56 21.12 -15.23
N VAL A 35 21.12 20.72 -16.42
CA VAL A 35 20.17 19.62 -16.61
C VAL A 35 20.90 18.30 -16.44
N LEU A 36 20.40 17.46 -15.52
CA LEU A 36 20.88 16.10 -15.34
C LEU A 36 20.08 15.09 -16.17
N ALA A 37 18.76 15.28 -16.21
CA ALA A 37 17.82 14.44 -16.94
C ALA A 37 16.67 15.32 -17.47
N ASP A 38 16.32 15.13 -18.74
CA ASP A 38 15.20 15.81 -19.40
C ASP A 38 14.27 14.75 -20.00
N ARG A 39 13.03 14.69 -19.51
CA ARG A 39 12.02 13.68 -19.87
C ARG A 39 12.46 12.23 -19.66
N ILE A 40 13.38 12.03 -18.72
CA ILE A 40 13.86 10.71 -18.28
C ILE A 40 13.66 10.66 -16.76
N ALA A 41 12.82 9.72 -16.30
CA ALA A 41 12.62 9.50 -14.87
C ALA A 41 13.95 9.08 -14.23
N LEU A 42 14.34 9.70 -13.12
CA LEU A 42 15.55 9.38 -12.36
C LEU A 42 15.18 9.37 -10.88
N SER A 43 15.80 8.49 -10.09
CA SER A 43 15.47 8.22 -8.67
C SER A 43 14.18 7.41 -8.47
N PHE A 44 13.05 7.84 -9.04
CA PHE A 44 11.79 7.07 -9.06
C PHE A 44 10.96 7.36 -10.32
N THR A 45 9.98 6.50 -10.60
CA THR A 45 9.01 6.68 -11.69
C THR A 45 7.58 6.59 -11.17
N ASP A 46 6.67 7.34 -11.78
CA ASP A 46 5.23 7.29 -11.51
C ASP A 46 4.64 6.04 -12.19
N ILE A 47 4.28 5.05 -11.38
CA ILE A 47 3.73 3.76 -11.82
C ILE A 47 2.32 3.54 -11.27
N TYR A 48 1.51 4.60 -11.26
CA TYR A 48 0.12 4.49 -10.80
C TYR A 48 -0.65 3.46 -11.66
N PRO A 49 -1.52 2.65 -11.01
CA PRO A 49 -2.03 2.78 -9.64
C PRO A 49 -1.12 2.21 -8.53
N GLY A 50 0.03 1.61 -8.87
CA GLY A 50 1.01 1.05 -7.91
C GLY A 50 1.77 2.09 -7.08
N GLY A 51 1.77 3.35 -7.48
CA GLY A 51 2.39 4.46 -6.77
C GLY A 51 3.67 4.93 -7.44
N ARG A 52 4.76 5.04 -6.68
CA ARG A 52 6.07 5.47 -7.18
C ARG A 52 7.13 4.45 -6.80
N SER A 53 7.91 4.00 -7.78
CA SER A 53 8.95 2.98 -7.56
C SER A 53 10.32 3.55 -7.88
N PRO A 54 11.36 3.25 -7.08
CA PRO A 54 12.71 3.67 -7.38
C PRO A 54 13.22 3.05 -8.69
N VAL A 55 14.05 3.81 -9.40
CA VAL A 55 14.80 3.40 -10.60
C VAL A 55 16.25 3.86 -10.47
N LEU A 56 17.20 3.12 -11.03
CA LEU A 56 18.62 3.33 -10.79
C LEU A 56 19.46 3.27 -12.07
N ALA A 57 20.09 4.39 -12.41
CA ALA A 57 21.03 4.53 -13.53
C ALA A 57 22.37 5.09 -13.03
N PRO A 58 23.48 4.73 -13.69
CA PRO A 58 24.78 5.30 -13.38
C PRO A 58 24.88 6.77 -13.83
N ILE A 59 25.76 7.50 -13.15
CA ILE A 59 26.19 8.85 -13.52
C ILE A 59 27.71 8.88 -13.71
N THR A 60 28.18 9.73 -14.60
CA THR A 60 29.61 10.08 -14.74
C THR A 60 29.84 11.53 -14.34
N TRP A 61 31.08 11.90 -14.04
CA TRP A 61 31.45 13.27 -13.68
C TRP A 61 32.35 13.86 -14.75
N GLY A 62 31.97 15.02 -15.28
CA GLY A 62 32.79 15.78 -16.23
C GLY A 62 33.89 16.59 -15.53
N ASP A 63 34.85 17.06 -16.33
CA ASP A 63 35.95 17.94 -15.86
C ASP A 63 35.44 19.28 -15.30
N ASP A 64 34.24 19.69 -15.71
CA ASP A 64 33.52 20.85 -15.19
C ASP A 64 32.92 20.62 -13.79
N GLY A 65 33.09 19.42 -13.22
CA GLY A 65 32.58 19.04 -11.92
C GLY A 65 31.07 18.81 -11.87
N PHE A 66 30.37 18.64 -13.00
CA PHE A 66 28.96 18.24 -12.99
C PHE A 66 28.76 16.75 -13.26
N PRO A 67 27.72 16.14 -12.66
CA PRO A 67 27.32 14.80 -13.03
C PRO A 67 26.48 14.80 -14.31
N SER A 68 26.61 13.73 -15.09
CA SER A 68 25.82 13.43 -16.28
C SER A 68 25.21 12.05 -16.18
N LEU A 69 23.95 11.90 -16.57
CA LEU A 69 23.28 10.61 -16.64
C LEU A 69 23.88 9.74 -17.75
N VAL A 70 24.16 8.48 -17.46
CA VAL A 70 24.59 7.50 -18.48
C VAL A 70 23.35 6.93 -19.16
N THR A 71 23.16 7.22 -20.45
CA THR A 71 22.06 6.70 -21.26
C THR A 71 22.54 5.67 -22.27
N VAL A 72 21.67 4.73 -22.66
CA VAL A 72 21.86 3.85 -23.81
C VAL A 72 20.98 4.37 -24.94
N ASN A 73 21.58 4.82 -26.05
CA ASN A 73 20.87 5.42 -27.20
C ASN A 73 19.91 6.57 -26.82
N GLY A 74 20.30 7.40 -25.84
CA GLY A 74 19.49 8.53 -25.37
C GLY A 74 18.34 8.15 -24.43
N ALA A 75 18.24 6.90 -24.00
CA ALA A 75 17.21 6.41 -23.08
C ALA A 75 17.81 5.60 -21.92
N TRP A 76 16.94 5.10 -21.05
CA TRP A 76 17.27 4.05 -20.09
C TRP A 76 17.81 2.81 -20.82
N GLY A 77 18.77 2.14 -20.20
CA GLY A 77 19.26 0.84 -20.67
C GLY A 77 19.39 -0.16 -19.53
N ASP A 78 19.94 -1.32 -19.87
CA ASP A 78 20.37 -2.29 -18.88
C ASP A 78 21.76 -1.89 -18.36
N TYR A 79 21.87 -1.77 -17.04
CA TYR A 79 23.12 -1.37 -16.38
C TYR A 79 23.63 -2.49 -15.48
N GLU A 80 24.95 -2.56 -15.32
CA GLU A 80 25.56 -3.41 -14.32
C GLU A 80 25.18 -2.95 -12.91
N TYR A 81 25.09 -3.92 -11.99
CA TYR A 81 24.86 -3.62 -10.58
C TYR A 81 26.04 -2.80 -10.04
N PRO A 82 25.80 -1.66 -9.36
CA PRO A 82 26.89 -0.79 -8.90
C PRO A 82 27.65 -1.37 -7.71
N LEU A 83 27.10 -2.41 -7.06
CA LEU A 83 27.67 -3.08 -5.90
C LEU A 83 27.41 -4.60 -6.01
N PRO A 84 28.22 -5.44 -5.34
CA PRO A 84 27.92 -6.86 -5.20
C PRO A 84 26.52 -7.07 -4.61
N ARG A 85 25.81 -8.10 -5.10
CA ARG A 85 24.49 -8.43 -4.59
C ARG A 85 24.60 -8.99 -3.16
N ALA A 86 23.78 -8.46 -2.27
CA ALA A 86 23.59 -9.02 -0.94
C ALA A 86 22.36 -9.92 -0.92
N ASP A 87 22.47 -11.07 -0.25
CA ASP A 87 21.33 -11.95 0.01
C ASP A 87 20.45 -11.32 1.09
N VAL A 88 19.24 -10.93 0.70
CA VAL A 88 18.24 -10.35 1.61
C VAL A 88 16.97 -11.20 1.58
N PRO A 89 16.24 -11.32 2.71
CA PRO A 89 14.97 -12.03 2.73
C PRO A 89 13.98 -11.45 1.72
N SER A 90 13.23 -12.33 1.06
CA SER A 90 12.15 -11.91 0.16
C SER A 90 11.16 -10.99 0.88
N ALA A 91 10.72 -9.95 0.16
CA ALA A 91 9.59 -9.12 0.57
C ALA A 91 8.24 -9.81 0.30
N LEU A 92 8.24 -10.86 -0.53
CA LEU A 92 7.11 -11.76 -0.76
C LEU A 92 7.23 -12.94 0.18
N ARG A 93 6.39 -12.97 1.21
CA ARG A 93 6.42 -13.95 2.29
C ARG A 93 5.10 -13.94 3.06
N THR A 94 4.93 -14.96 3.87
CA THR A 94 3.96 -14.95 4.98
C THR A 94 4.61 -14.30 6.19
N ASP A 95 3.89 -13.36 6.80
CA ASP A 95 4.17 -12.87 8.15
C ASP A 95 3.12 -13.45 9.09
N GLU A 96 3.57 -14.21 10.09
CA GLU A 96 2.74 -14.77 11.16
C GLU A 96 2.66 -13.84 12.37
N PHE A 97 3.18 -12.60 12.24
CA PHE A 97 3.26 -11.61 13.31
C PHE A 97 3.93 -12.18 14.57
N SER A 98 5.02 -12.93 14.37
CA SER A 98 5.73 -13.65 15.43
C SER A 98 6.32 -12.69 16.46
N GLY A 99 6.27 -13.07 17.74
CA GLY A 99 6.70 -12.21 18.84
C GLY A 99 5.68 -11.12 19.17
N THR A 100 6.17 -9.97 19.65
CA THR A 100 5.33 -8.92 20.24
C THR A 100 5.40 -7.57 19.53
N ALA A 101 5.92 -7.54 18.30
CA ALA A 101 6.08 -6.31 17.53
C ALA A 101 5.85 -6.56 16.04
N LEU A 102 5.30 -5.55 15.36
CA LEU A 102 5.17 -5.56 13.91
C LEU A 102 6.52 -5.38 13.23
N ARG A 103 6.67 -6.04 12.09
CA ARG A 103 7.80 -5.86 11.18
C ARG A 103 7.73 -4.48 10.47
N PRO A 104 8.86 -3.92 10.02
CA PRO A 104 8.91 -2.55 9.48
C PRO A 104 8.15 -2.35 8.16
N GLU A 105 7.72 -3.42 7.48
CA GLU A 105 6.87 -3.33 6.29
C GLU A 105 5.43 -2.87 6.58
N TRP A 106 4.99 -2.95 7.83
CA TRP A 106 3.64 -2.60 8.26
C TRP A 106 3.54 -1.15 8.71
N GLU A 107 2.48 -0.48 8.26
CA GLU A 107 2.19 0.91 8.61
C GLU A 107 0.69 1.09 8.86
N TRP A 108 0.32 1.87 9.87
CA TRP A 108 -1.08 2.20 10.15
C TRP A 108 -1.57 3.33 9.23
N ASN A 109 -2.84 3.26 8.83
CA ASN A 109 -3.52 4.45 8.30
C ASN A 109 -3.77 5.42 9.48
N HIS A 110 -3.10 6.58 9.45
CA HIS A 110 -2.96 7.49 10.59
C HIS A 110 -2.29 6.85 11.82
N ASN A 111 -2.18 7.60 12.91
CA ASN A 111 -1.70 7.04 14.17
C ASN A 111 -2.74 6.06 14.74
N PRO A 112 -2.31 4.86 15.18
CA PRO A 112 -3.21 3.88 15.77
C PRO A 112 -3.69 4.30 17.17
N ASP A 113 -4.84 3.75 17.58
CA ASP A 113 -5.22 3.64 18.97
C ASP A 113 -4.64 2.34 19.55
N VAL A 114 -3.58 2.50 20.33
CA VAL A 114 -2.80 1.38 20.88
C VAL A 114 -3.57 0.51 21.86
N SER A 115 -4.65 1.00 22.49
CA SER A 115 -5.47 0.14 23.38
C SER A 115 -6.26 -0.91 22.60
N GLY A 116 -6.42 -0.71 21.29
CA GLY A 116 -7.11 -1.63 20.40
C GLY A 116 -6.22 -2.70 19.77
N ILE A 117 -4.91 -2.72 20.05
CA ILE A 117 -3.92 -3.53 19.34
C ILE A 117 -3.14 -4.39 20.32
N GLU A 118 -2.97 -5.66 19.98
CA GLU A 118 -2.07 -6.56 20.67
C GLU A 118 -1.36 -7.44 19.64
N VAL A 119 -0.02 -7.46 19.67
CA VAL A 119 0.79 -8.35 18.83
C VAL A 119 1.36 -9.44 19.73
N ASN A 120 1.05 -10.69 19.43
CA ASN A 120 1.51 -11.85 20.18
C ASN A 120 1.35 -13.13 19.35
N ASN A 121 2.28 -13.39 18.43
CA ASN A 121 2.20 -14.51 17.47
C ASN A 121 0.87 -14.50 16.69
N GLY A 122 0.62 -13.36 16.07
CA GLY A 122 -0.67 -12.92 15.56
C GLY A 122 -0.92 -11.46 15.97
N ILE A 123 -1.92 -10.82 15.40
CA ILE A 123 -2.36 -9.49 15.84
C ILE A 123 -3.85 -9.48 16.15
N THR A 124 -4.21 -9.12 17.38
CA THR A 124 -5.59 -8.87 17.77
C THR A 124 -5.94 -7.40 17.51
N LEU A 125 -7.00 -7.19 16.75
CA LEU A 125 -7.58 -5.87 16.46
C LEU A 125 -8.95 -5.78 17.14
N ARG A 126 -9.05 -4.92 18.17
CA ARG A 126 -10.31 -4.59 18.84
C ARG A 126 -10.96 -3.42 18.14
N THR A 127 -12.29 -3.37 18.11
CA THR A 127 -12.99 -2.20 17.59
C THR A 127 -12.72 -0.99 18.50
N VAL A 128 -12.20 0.08 17.90
CA VAL A 128 -11.89 1.35 18.60
C VAL A 128 -12.61 2.55 17.97
N THR A 129 -13.37 2.32 16.90
CA THR A 129 -14.15 3.34 16.20
C THR A 129 -15.54 2.79 15.93
N VAL A 130 -16.58 3.55 16.30
CA VAL A 130 -17.96 3.31 15.86
C VAL A 130 -18.21 4.19 14.62
N THR A 131 -18.33 3.58 13.44
CA THR A 131 -18.48 4.27 12.16
C THR A 131 -19.05 3.32 11.09
N SER A 132 -19.65 3.86 10.03
CA SER A 132 -19.94 3.14 8.79
C SER A 132 -18.96 3.48 7.66
N ASP A 133 -17.97 4.32 7.94
CA ASP A 133 -16.98 4.84 7.00
C ASP A 133 -15.60 4.23 7.28
N LEU A 134 -15.10 3.42 6.34
CA LEU A 134 -13.74 2.84 6.40
C LEU A 134 -12.66 3.92 6.53
N TYR A 135 -12.82 5.07 5.89
CA TYR A 135 -11.80 6.13 5.93
C TYR A 135 -11.66 6.77 7.31
N SER A 136 -12.73 6.69 8.11
CA SER A 136 -12.76 7.17 9.50
C SER A 136 -12.32 6.10 10.51
N ALA A 137 -12.21 4.82 10.10
CA ALA A 137 -11.87 3.73 10.99
C ALA A 137 -10.37 3.73 11.37
N ARG A 138 -10.09 3.97 12.66
CA ARG A 138 -8.74 3.80 13.23
C ARG A 138 -8.32 2.33 13.19
N ASN A 139 -7.01 2.10 13.36
CA ASN A 139 -6.41 0.76 13.39
C ASN A 139 -6.60 -0.03 12.10
N THR A 140 -6.64 0.65 10.95
CA THR A 140 -6.47 0.00 9.65
C THR A 140 -4.97 -0.22 9.41
N LEU A 141 -4.53 -1.47 9.49
CA LEU A 141 -3.15 -1.90 9.26
C LEU A 141 -2.89 -2.05 7.76
N THR A 142 -1.81 -1.47 7.25
CA THR A 142 -1.55 -1.44 5.80
C THR A 142 -0.22 -2.07 5.41
N HIS A 143 -0.19 -2.68 4.23
CA HIS A 143 1.00 -3.21 3.58
C HIS A 143 1.03 -2.81 2.11
N ARG A 144 2.22 -2.50 1.57
CA ARG A 144 2.40 -2.16 0.14
C ARG A 144 2.09 -3.37 -0.75
N ILE A 145 1.43 -3.13 -1.88
CA ILE A 145 1.25 -4.13 -2.94
C ILE A 145 2.56 -4.24 -3.73
N ARG A 146 3.01 -5.46 -4.01
CA ARG A 146 4.18 -5.70 -4.87
C ARG A 146 3.69 -5.95 -6.29
N GLY A 147 4.10 -5.10 -7.23
CA GLY A 147 3.69 -5.17 -8.62
C GLY A 147 4.51 -6.18 -9.44
N PRO A 148 4.13 -6.43 -10.70
CA PRO A 148 3.04 -5.77 -11.44
C PRO A 148 1.62 -6.18 -11.00
N ILE A 149 1.48 -7.40 -10.50
CA ILE A 149 0.23 -7.94 -9.94
C ILE A 149 0.60 -8.50 -8.58
N GLY A 150 -0.11 -8.09 -7.53
CA GLY A 150 0.15 -8.55 -6.17
C GLY A 150 -1.03 -9.29 -5.58
N THR A 151 -0.75 -10.36 -4.84
CA THR A 151 -1.74 -11.15 -4.08
C THR A 151 -1.50 -11.02 -2.58
N GLY A 152 -2.48 -10.48 -1.86
CA GLY A 152 -2.48 -10.41 -0.41
C GLY A 152 -3.53 -11.36 0.16
N THR A 153 -3.16 -12.19 1.13
CA THR A 153 -4.11 -13.08 1.82
C THR A 153 -3.99 -12.87 3.33
N ALA A 154 -5.05 -12.40 3.98
CA ALA A 154 -5.15 -12.30 5.43
C ALA A 154 -5.87 -13.52 6.00
N HIS A 155 -5.28 -14.18 7.00
CA HIS A 155 -5.91 -15.27 7.74
C HIS A 155 -6.46 -14.70 9.05
N LEU A 156 -7.78 -14.78 9.23
CA LEU A 156 -8.53 -14.13 10.30
C LEU A 156 -9.31 -15.15 11.14
N ASN A 157 -9.25 -15.01 12.45
CA ASN A 157 -10.24 -15.56 13.36
C ASN A 157 -11.25 -14.47 13.74
N VAL A 158 -12.53 -14.71 13.46
CA VAL A 158 -13.64 -13.76 13.62
C VAL A 158 -14.64 -14.16 14.71
N ALA A 159 -14.29 -15.14 15.56
CA ALA A 159 -15.21 -15.68 16.58
C ALA A 159 -15.68 -14.64 17.61
N ASN A 160 -14.87 -13.62 17.87
CA ASN A 160 -15.11 -12.60 18.90
C ASN A 160 -15.69 -11.29 18.36
N MET A 161 -16.25 -11.29 17.14
CA MET A 161 -16.95 -10.12 16.61
C MET A 161 -18.22 -9.83 17.41
N ALA A 162 -18.46 -8.55 17.72
CA ALA A 162 -19.70 -8.06 18.29
C ALA A 162 -20.75 -7.75 17.20
N ASP A 163 -22.01 -7.59 17.59
CA ASP A 163 -23.07 -7.18 16.67
C ASP A 163 -22.75 -5.79 16.09
N GLY A 164 -22.73 -5.69 14.76
CA GLY A 164 -22.40 -4.49 14.02
C GLY A 164 -20.92 -4.36 13.66
N ASP A 165 -20.06 -5.31 14.04
CA ASP A 165 -18.65 -5.30 13.64
C ASP A 165 -18.47 -5.60 12.15
N ARG A 166 -17.44 -4.99 11.58
CA ARG A 166 -16.96 -5.18 10.22
C ARG A 166 -15.45 -5.32 10.22
N VAL A 167 -14.96 -6.47 9.75
CA VAL A 167 -13.54 -6.79 9.58
C VAL A 167 -13.28 -7.11 8.11
N GLY A 168 -12.13 -6.74 7.57
CA GLY A 168 -11.85 -7.08 6.18
C GLY A 168 -10.46 -6.74 5.66
N LEU A 169 -10.32 -6.96 4.35
CA LEU A 169 -9.15 -6.65 3.55
C LEU A 169 -9.56 -5.70 2.41
N ALA A 170 -9.02 -4.49 2.42
CA ALA A 170 -9.29 -3.43 1.47
C ALA A 170 -8.17 -3.27 0.43
N THR A 171 -8.57 -2.96 -0.80
CA THR A 171 -7.75 -2.18 -1.75
C THR A 171 -7.81 -0.72 -1.33
N LEU A 172 -6.96 -0.35 -0.36
CA LEU A 172 -7.05 0.94 0.30
C LEU A 172 -6.38 2.06 -0.50
N ARG A 173 -7.17 3.08 -0.87
CA ARG A 173 -6.79 4.39 -1.43
C ARG A 173 -7.96 5.38 -1.38
N ASP A 174 -7.82 6.58 -1.94
CA ASP A 174 -8.88 7.58 -2.12
C ASP A 174 -10.11 7.07 -2.88
N LYS A 175 -9.96 6.01 -3.68
CA LYS A 175 -11.08 5.19 -4.18
C LYS A 175 -10.86 3.73 -3.82
N SER A 176 -11.61 3.24 -2.83
CA SER A 176 -11.41 1.92 -2.23
C SER A 176 -12.52 0.92 -2.58
N SER A 177 -12.18 -0.35 -2.46
CA SER A 177 -13.11 -1.47 -2.31
C SER A 177 -12.56 -2.44 -1.29
N TRP A 178 -13.39 -3.35 -0.78
CA TRP A 178 -12.94 -4.34 0.20
C TRP A 178 -13.80 -5.59 0.19
N ILE A 179 -13.21 -6.69 0.67
CA ILE A 179 -13.89 -7.92 1.07
C ILE A 179 -13.79 -8.05 2.58
N GLY A 180 -14.83 -8.56 3.24
CA GLY A 180 -14.84 -8.65 4.69
C GLY A 180 -15.96 -9.50 5.25
N ILE A 181 -15.92 -9.67 6.57
CA ILE A 181 -17.00 -10.28 7.34
C ILE A 181 -17.76 -9.16 8.04
N GLU A 182 -19.08 -9.19 7.92
CA GLU A 182 -19.99 -8.36 8.72
C GLU A 182 -20.77 -9.28 9.66
N ARG A 183 -20.95 -8.83 10.91
CA ARG A 183 -21.84 -9.49 11.86
C ARG A 183 -23.07 -8.62 12.13
N GLU A 184 -24.25 -9.14 11.80
CA GLU A 184 -25.54 -8.51 12.12
C GLU A 184 -26.35 -9.46 13.01
N GLY A 185 -26.57 -9.06 14.27
CA GLY A 185 -27.08 -9.95 15.31
C GLY A 185 -26.12 -11.13 15.48
N ASP A 186 -26.61 -12.35 15.25
CA ASP A 186 -25.80 -13.58 15.28
C ASP A 186 -25.37 -14.08 13.91
N VAL A 187 -25.73 -13.36 12.84
CA VAL A 187 -25.45 -13.77 11.47
C VAL A 187 -24.13 -13.18 11.01
N TYR A 188 -23.23 -14.05 10.57
CA TYR A 188 -21.97 -13.70 9.91
C TYR A 188 -22.14 -13.81 8.39
N SER A 189 -21.75 -12.78 7.67
CA SER A 189 -21.79 -12.75 6.20
C SER A 189 -20.44 -12.37 5.63
N ILE A 190 -20.02 -13.07 4.57
CA ILE A 190 -18.96 -12.58 3.67
C ILE A 190 -19.58 -11.51 2.77
N VAL A 191 -18.93 -10.35 2.65
CA VAL A 191 -19.40 -9.24 1.82
C VAL A 191 -18.27 -8.67 0.97
N THR A 192 -18.63 -8.11 -0.18
CA THR A 192 -17.79 -7.17 -0.90
C THR A 192 -18.46 -5.81 -1.02
N VAL A 193 -17.67 -4.75 -0.84
CA VAL A 193 -18.14 -3.37 -0.90
C VAL A 193 -17.26 -2.60 -1.87
N GLY A 194 -17.90 -1.84 -2.77
CA GLY A 194 -17.24 -0.96 -3.72
C GLY A 194 -17.77 0.46 -3.65
N GLY A 195 -17.12 1.35 -4.41
CA GLY A 195 -17.57 2.74 -4.53
C GLY A 195 -17.28 3.60 -3.30
N LEU A 196 -16.33 3.20 -2.45
CA LEU A 196 -15.78 4.10 -1.43
C LEU A 196 -14.96 5.16 -2.13
N THR A 197 -15.23 6.43 -1.87
CA THR A 197 -14.53 7.55 -2.52
C THR A 197 -14.31 8.72 -1.58
N MET A 198 -13.24 9.48 -1.82
CA MET A 198 -12.97 10.78 -1.21
C MET A 198 -13.20 11.92 -2.21
N ASN A 199 -13.50 13.11 -1.69
CA ASN A 199 -13.48 14.38 -2.40
C ASN A 199 -12.04 14.87 -2.60
N THR A 200 -11.88 15.95 -3.37
CA THR A 200 -10.57 16.59 -3.61
C THR A 200 -9.97 17.27 -2.38
N ASP A 201 -10.79 17.55 -1.35
CA ASP A 201 -10.35 18.01 -0.03
C ASP A 201 -10.08 16.85 0.94
N TRP A 202 -10.09 15.61 0.45
CA TRP A 202 -9.87 14.36 1.17
C TRP A 202 -10.93 14.03 2.23
N THR A 203 -12.08 14.69 2.21
CA THR A 203 -13.25 14.26 2.98
C THR A 203 -13.95 13.06 2.32
N THR A 204 -14.61 12.22 3.10
CA THR A 204 -15.39 11.08 2.56
C THR A 204 -16.54 11.59 1.70
N ASN A 205 -16.55 11.18 0.42
CA ASN A 205 -17.65 11.42 -0.50
C ASN A 205 -18.68 10.27 -0.50
N SER A 206 -18.20 9.03 -0.34
CA SER A 206 -19.04 7.84 -0.29
C SER A 206 -18.40 6.78 0.62
N THR A 207 -19.22 6.18 1.48
CA THR A 207 -18.86 5.02 2.32
C THR A 207 -18.99 3.69 1.58
N GLY A 208 -19.32 3.73 0.29
CA GLY A 208 -19.51 2.56 -0.56
C GLY A 208 -20.86 1.87 -0.38
N ALA A 209 -21.07 0.83 -1.19
CA ALA A 209 -22.26 0.00 -1.17
C ALA A 209 -21.89 -1.49 -1.27
N VAL A 210 -22.67 -2.34 -0.60
CA VAL A 210 -22.55 -3.80 -0.71
C VAL A 210 -22.86 -4.21 -2.14
N VAL A 211 -21.91 -4.87 -2.79
CA VAL A 211 -22.05 -5.41 -4.15
C VAL A 211 -22.48 -6.87 -4.09
N GLU A 212 -21.91 -7.64 -3.17
CA GLU A 212 -22.31 -9.01 -2.93
C GLU A 212 -22.28 -9.34 -1.43
N ARG A 213 -23.21 -10.18 -0.99
CA ARG A 213 -23.32 -10.71 0.36
C ARG A 213 -23.71 -12.18 0.29
N ARG A 214 -22.97 -13.04 1.00
CA ARG A 214 -23.31 -14.46 1.17
C ARG A 214 -23.24 -14.84 2.65
N PRO A 215 -24.06 -15.78 3.14
CA PRO A 215 -23.91 -16.29 4.49
C PRO A 215 -22.54 -16.96 4.65
N LEU A 216 -21.84 -16.69 5.75
CA LEU A 216 -20.59 -17.37 6.09
C LEU A 216 -20.83 -18.77 6.69
N GLY A 217 -22.01 -18.97 7.29
CA GLY A 217 -22.33 -20.18 8.06
C GLY A 217 -21.58 -20.21 9.40
N ASP A 218 -21.12 -21.40 9.77
CA ASP A 218 -20.49 -21.65 11.08
C ASP A 218 -18.98 -21.38 11.09
N ALA A 219 -18.38 -21.04 9.94
CA ALA A 219 -16.95 -20.76 9.85
C ALA A 219 -16.57 -19.52 10.68
N ARG A 220 -15.48 -19.62 11.44
CA ARG A 220 -14.89 -18.50 12.20
C ARG A 220 -13.40 -18.29 11.93
N ASP A 221 -12.76 -19.23 11.25
CA ASP A 221 -11.43 -19.06 10.68
C ASP A 221 -11.60 -18.89 9.17
N VAL A 222 -11.16 -17.75 8.66
CA VAL A 222 -11.41 -17.33 7.28
C VAL A 222 -10.17 -16.71 6.66
N TYR A 223 -9.97 -16.97 5.38
CA TYR A 223 -8.92 -16.35 4.59
C TYR A 223 -9.57 -15.35 3.65
N LEU A 224 -9.13 -14.10 3.68
CA LEU A 224 -9.54 -13.07 2.74
C LEU A 224 -8.40 -12.78 1.79
N ARG A 225 -8.64 -12.90 0.48
CA ARG A 225 -7.65 -12.68 -0.57
C ARG A 225 -8.03 -11.53 -1.47
N MET A 226 -7.04 -10.72 -1.78
CA MET A 226 -7.08 -9.61 -2.73
C MET A 226 -6.00 -9.82 -3.77
N VAL A 227 -6.38 -9.87 -5.05
CA VAL A 227 -5.46 -9.84 -6.19
C VAL A 227 -5.63 -8.49 -6.89
N ALA A 228 -4.56 -7.69 -6.93
CA ALA A 228 -4.59 -6.37 -7.55
C ALA A 228 -3.57 -6.27 -8.69
N ASP A 229 -4.06 -5.94 -9.88
CA ASP A 229 -3.24 -5.54 -11.02
C ASP A 229 -2.91 -4.06 -10.91
N ILE A 230 -1.64 -3.76 -10.62
CA ILE A 230 -1.14 -2.40 -10.44
C ILE A 230 -0.12 -2.02 -11.52
N ARG A 231 -0.19 -2.66 -12.69
CA ARG A 231 0.67 -2.33 -13.84
C ARG A 231 0.49 -0.86 -14.26
N PRO A 232 1.60 -0.16 -14.58
CA PRO A 232 1.52 1.19 -15.12
C PRO A 232 0.90 1.19 -16.53
N GLY A 233 0.34 2.33 -16.93
CA GLY A 233 -0.18 2.55 -18.29
C GLY A 233 -1.71 2.65 -18.41
N GLY A 234 -2.44 2.48 -17.31
CA GLY A 234 -3.89 2.64 -17.30
C GLY A 234 -4.52 2.31 -15.94
N PRO A 235 -5.85 2.37 -15.83
CA PRO A 235 -6.55 1.84 -14.67
C PRO A 235 -6.32 0.33 -14.57
N GLY A 236 -5.89 -0.13 -13.40
CA GLY A 236 -5.80 -1.55 -13.06
C GLY A 236 -7.13 -2.10 -12.54
N ASN A 237 -7.12 -3.30 -11.99
CA ASN A 237 -8.28 -3.89 -11.33
C ASN A 237 -7.90 -4.65 -10.06
N THR A 238 -8.88 -4.91 -9.22
CA THR A 238 -8.77 -5.85 -8.11
C THR A 238 -9.91 -6.86 -8.12
N VAL A 239 -9.61 -8.07 -7.67
CA VAL A 239 -10.57 -9.15 -7.47
C VAL A 239 -10.40 -9.69 -6.06
N PHE A 240 -11.53 -9.97 -5.41
CA PHE A 240 -11.54 -10.56 -4.08
C PHE A 240 -12.04 -11.99 -4.10
N SER A 241 -11.44 -12.80 -3.23
CA SER A 241 -11.88 -14.16 -2.95
C SER A 241 -11.72 -14.48 -1.47
N TYR A 242 -12.42 -15.49 -0.99
CA TYR A 242 -12.31 -15.98 0.37
C TYR A 242 -12.18 -17.50 0.40
N SER A 243 -11.73 -18.02 1.53
CA SER A 243 -11.64 -19.46 1.80
C SER A 243 -11.93 -19.72 3.29
N VAL A 244 -12.52 -20.87 3.59
CA VAL A 244 -12.76 -21.36 4.96
C VAL A 244 -11.91 -22.59 5.30
N ASP A 245 -11.15 -23.11 4.33
CA ASP A 245 -10.25 -24.26 4.48
C ASP A 245 -8.77 -23.89 4.23
N GLY A 246 -8.50 -22.66 3.78
CA GLY A 246 -7.16 -22.16 3.41
C GLY A 246 -6.64 -22.68 2.07
N GLN A 247 -7.40 -23.51 1.35
CA GLN A 247 -6.97 -24.19 0.14
C GLN A 247 -7.81 -23.77 -1.07
N THR A 248 -9.13 -23.83 -0.94
CA THR A 248 -10.08 -23.53 -2.01
C THR A 248 -10.59 -22.10 -1.85
N PHE A 249 -10.29 -21.24 -2.83
CA PHE A 249 -10.70 -19.85 -2.82
C PHE A 249 -11.86 -19.61 -3.79
N GLU A 250 -12.94 -19.04 -3.27
CA GLU A 250 -14.13 -18.65 -4.03
C GLU A 250 -14.12 -17.14 -4.27
N THR A 251 -14.26 -16.72 -5.52
CA THR A 251 -14.45 -15.31 -5.86
C THR A 251 -15.81 -14.81 -5.35
N VAL A 252 -15.81 -13.61 -4.77
CA VAL A 252 -17.01 -12.92 -4.29
C VAL A 252 -17.04 -11.54 -4.94
N GLY A 253 -18.16 -11.21 -5.58
CA GLY A 253 -18.37 -9.96 -6.29
C GLY A 253 -17.74 -9.92 -7.67
N ALA A 254 -17.91 -8.77 -8.31
CA ALA A 254 -17.23 -8.41 -9.55
C ALA A 254 -15.80 -7.90 -9.29
N SER A 255 -15.06 -7.66 -10.37
CA SER A 255 -13.81 -6.91 -10.29
C SER A 255 -14.07 -5.43 -10.04
N PHE A 256 -13.18 -4.77 -9.31
CA PHE A 256 -13.23 -3.32 -9.05
C PHE A 256 -12.11 -2.62 -9.81
N THR A 257 -12.44 -1.50 -10.47
CA THR A 257 -11.45 -0.70 -11.20
C THR A 257 -10.61 0.14 -10.24
N LEU A 258 -9.29 0.14 -10.42
CA LEU A 258 -8.37 0.96 -9.65
C LEU A 258 -8.21 2.34 -10.28
N TYR A 259 -8.21 3.38 -9.46
CA TYR A 259 -8.00 4.75 -9.90
C TYR A 259 -6.51 5.05 -10.07
N ASN A 260 -6.10 5.55 -11.24
CA ASN A 260 -4.68 5.72 -11.61
C ASN A 260 -4.17 7.17 -11.54
N ASN A 261 -4.97 8.08 -10.99
CA ASN A 261 -4.62 9.49 -10.79
C ASN A 261 -3.62 9.66 -9.63
N TRP A 262 -2.81 10.73 -9.66
CA TRP A 262 -1.63 10.91 -8.80
C TRP A 262 -1.90 11.74 -7.55
N GLU A 263 -3.05 12.39 -7.45
CA GLU A 263 -3.37 13.45 -6.49
C GLU A 263 -3.25 12.96 -5.03
N PHE A 264 -3.60 11.69 -4.79
CA PHE A 264 -3.44 11.06 -3.46
C PHE A 264 -1.99 10.67 -3.14
N SER A 265 -1.07 10.76 -4.10
CA SER A 265 0.38 10.45 -4.05
C SER A 265 0.76 9.00 -3.74
N MET A 266 0.08 8.35 -2.78
CA MET A 266 0.31 6.96 -2.45
C MET A 266 -0.28 6.04 -3.54
N GLY A 267 0.39 4.92 -3.80
CA GLY A 267 -0.22 3.81 -4.54
C GLY A 267 -1.21 3.04 -3.68
N TYR A 268 -1.95 2.12 -4.29
CA TYR A 268 -2.85 1.22 -3.56
C TYR A 268 -2.09 0.35 -2.55
N ARG A 269 -2.75 0.05 -1.43
CA ARG A 269 -2.26 -0.85 -0.38
C ARG A 269 -3.27 -1.94 -0.07
N TYR A 270 -2.79 -3.03 0.50
CA TYR A 270 -3.62 -3.91 1.33
C TYR A 270 -3.95 -3.16 2.62
N GLY A 271 -5.22 -3.11 3.01
CA GLY A 271 -5.66 -2.54 4.29
C GLY A 271 -6.47 -3.56 5.09
N ILE A 272 -5.92 -4.07 6.18
CA ILE A 272 -6.63 -4.94 7.13
C ILE A 272 -7.28 -4.04 8.19
N PHE A 273 -8.59 -4.12 8.34
CA PHE A 273 -9.35 -3.25 9.24
C PHE A 273 -10.28 -4.03 10.15
N ASN A 274 -10.64 -3.43 11.29
CA ASN A 274 -11.76 -3.86 12.13
C ASN A 274 -12.43 -2.63 12.77
N TYR A 275 -13.73 -2.43 12.56
CA TYR A 275 -14.50 -1.35 13.18
C TYR A 275 -15.93 -1.78 13.49
N ALA A 276 -16.60 -1.05 14.38
CA ALA A 276 -17.99 -1.30 14.76
C ALA A 276 -18.93 -0.31 14.09
N THR A 277 -20.15 -0.71 13.76
CA THR A 277 -21.22 0.21 13.31
C THR A 277 -22.23 0.52 14.41
N LYS A 278 -22.26 -0.28 15.49
CA LYS A 278 -23.22 -0.16 16.60
C LYS A 278 -22.54 0.27 17.91
N ALA A 279 -21.66 -0.58 18.43
CA ALA A 279 -20.96 -0.34 19.69
C ALA A 279 -19.60 -1.03 19.68
N LEU A 280 -18.65 -0.49 20.44
CA LEU A 280 -17.35 -1.13 20.66
C LEU A 280 -17.52 -2.41 21.51
N GLY A 281 -16.54 -3.30 21.43
CA GLY A 281 -16.43 -4.45 22.33
C GLY A 281 -16.06 -5.76 21.65
N GLY A 282 -16.15 -5.83 20.33
CA GLY A 282 -15.70 -6.99 19.58
C GLY A 282 -14.23 -6.90 19.15
N SER A 283 -13.70 -8.04 18.74
CA SER A 283 -12.31 -8.19 18.34
C SER A 283 -12.12 -9.32 17.33
N VAL A 284 -11.02 -9.25 16.60
CA VAL A 284 -10.60 -10.28 15.64
C VAL A 284 -9.11 -10.53 15.80
N THR A 285 -8.65 -11.71 15.44
CA THR A 285 -7.21 -12.01 15.37
C THR A 285 -6.82 -12.22 13.92
N VAL A 286 -5.81 -11.51 13.44
CA VAL A 286 -5.11 -11.81 12.19
C VAL A 286 -3.95 -12.72 12.53
N SER A 287 -4.06 -14.00 12.17
CA SER A 287 -3.05 -15.01 12.46
C SER A 287 -1.84 -14.89 11.53
N SER A 288 -2.08 -14.52 10.27
CA SER A 288 -1.00 -14.28 9.31
C SER A 288 -1.45 -13.43 8.13
N PHE A 289 -0.48 -12.86 7.42
CA PHE A 289 -0.67 -12.25 6.12
C PHE A 289 0.38 -12.73 5.12
N THR A 290 -0.07 -13.27 3.99
CA THR A 290 0.80 -13.66 2.87
C THR A 290 0.76 -12.59 1.79
N ASN A 291 1.92 -12.02 1.47
CA ASN A 291 2.14 -11.19 0.29
C ASN A 291 2.89 -12.02 -0.77
N ALA A 292 2.26 -12.24 -1.93
CA ALA A 292 2.76 -13.10 -3.00
C ALA A 292 2.63 -12.44 -4.38
#